data_AF-A0A958KA56-F1
#
_entry.id   AF-A0A958KA56-F1
#
_cell.length_a   1.000
_cell.length_b   1.000
_cell.length_c   1.000
_cell.angle_alpha   90.00
_cell.angle_beta   90.00
_cell.angle_gamma   90.00
#
_symmetry.space_group_name_H-M   'P 1'
#
loop_
_entity.id
_entity.type
_entity.pdbx_description
1 polymer ?
#
loop_
_entity_poly.entity_id
_entity_poly.type
_entity_poly.pdbx_seq_one_letter_code
_entity_poly.pdbx_strand_id
1 'polypeptide(L)' 'RYCKSDSSVDPLDLNSNPNGSTNAIAGICNSKRNVVGLMPHPERAVESVVGYVGNSQGISLFKHSVAA' A
#
# COMPACT_ATOMS: atom_id res chain seq x y z
N ARG A 1 3.47 -5.01 -2.10
CA ARG A 1 2.86 -6.35 -1.96
C ARG A 1 2.22 -6.43 -0.59
N TYR A 2 1.23 -7.29 -0.39
CA TYR A 2 0.77 -7.65 0.95
C TYR A 2 1.75 -8.63 1.61
N CYS A 3 1.88 -8.57 2.93
CA CYS A 3 2.76 -9.43 3.73
C CYS A 3 2.18 -9.68 5.13
N LYS A 4 2.67 -10.74 5.78
CA LYS A 4 2.40 -11.06 7.18
C LYS A 4 3.18 -10.10 8.10
N SER A 5 2.90 -10.14 9.41
CA SER A 5 3.56 -9.28 10.41
C SER A 5 5.06 -9.54 10.55
N ASP A 6 5.52 -10.75 10.24
CA ASP A 6 6.94 -11.13 10.16
C ASP A 6 7.59 -10.73 8.81
N SER A 7 6.87 -9.97 7.97
CA SER A 7 7.26 -9.56 6.61
C SER A 7 7.34 -10.69 5.58
N SER A 8 6.98 -11.93 5.93
CA SER A 8 6.87 -13.02 4.95
C SER A 8 5.69 -12.79 3.99
N VAL A 9 5.82 -13.28 2.75
CA VAL A 9 4.80 -13.14 1.72
C VAL A 9 4.23 -14.51 1.37
N ASP A 10 2.92 -14.63 1.47
CA ASP A 10 2.18 -15.84 1.15
C ASP A 10 0.95 -15.45 0.31
N PRO A 11 1.00 -15.64 -1.02
CA PRO A 11 -0.11 -15.25 -1.89
C PRO A 11 -1.43 -16.01 -1.62
N LEU A 12 -1.36 -17.17 -0.94
CA LEU A 12 -2.53 -18.02 -0.68
C LEU A 12 -3.17 -17.73 0.68
N ASP A 13 -2.49 -17.00 1.58
CA ASP A 13 -3.04 -16.62 2.88
C ASP A 13 -3.96 -15.41 2.75
N LEU A 14 -5.27 -15.64 2.83
CA LEU A 14 -6.28 -14.58 2.73
C LEU A 14 -6.31 -13.63 3.94
N ASN A 15 -5.67 -13.97 5.06
CA ASN A 15 -5.57 -13.05 6.19
C ASN A 15 -4.61 -11.90 5.90
N SER A 16 -3.47 -12.19 5.27
CA SER A 16 -2.49 -11.18 4.88
C SER A 16 -2.73 -10.62 3.47
N ASN A 17 -3.25 -11.41 2.53
CA ASN A 17 -3.62 -11.03 1.16
C ASN A 17 -5.16 -10.95 1.00
N PRO A 18 -5.81 -9.85 1.41
CA PRO A 18 -7.26 -9.79 1.60
C PRO A 18 -8.09 -9.93 0.32
N ASN A 19 -7.48 -9.73 -0.85
CA ASN A 19 -8.14 -9.82 -2.14
C ASN A 19 -7.65 -11.00 -3.00
N GLY A 20 -6.81 -11.88 -2.45
CA GLY A 20 -6.31 -13.06 -3.17
C GLY A 20 -5.47 -12.72 -4.40
N SER A 21 -4.89 -11.52 -4.47
CA SER A 21 -4.10 -11.09 -5.64
C SER A 21 -2.93 -12.04 -5.89
N THR A 22 -2.71 -12.42 -7.16
CA THR A 22 -1.54 -13.19 -7.59
C THR A 22 -0.26 -12.52 -7.09
N ASN A 23 0.66 -13.32 -6.53
CA ASN A 23 1.91 -12.83 -5.95
C ASN A 23 1.75 -11.77 -4.85
N ALA A 24 0.56 -11.68 -4.23
CA ALA A 24 0.19 -10.67 -3.24
C ALA A 24 0.43 -9.24 -3.75
N ILE A 25 0.23 -8.97 -5.05
CA ILE A 25 0.43 -7.64 -5.63
C ILE A 25 -0.65 -6.67 -5.10
N ALA A 26 -0.20 -5.63 -4.40
CA ALA A 26 -1.08 -4.59 -3.83
C ALA A 26 -1.11 -3.30 -4.68
N GLY A 27 -0.23 -3.22 -5.69
CA GLY A 27 -0.09 -2.05 -6.54
C GLY A 27 0.94 -2.24 -7.64
N ILE A 28 0.82 -1.45 -8.70
CA ILE A 28 1.65 -1.46 -9.90
C ILE A 28 1.97 -0.03 -10.35
N CYS A 29 2.98 0.13 -11.19
CA CYS A 29 3.28 1.40 -11.85
C CYS A 29 3.53 1.18 -13.34
N ASN A 30 3.32 2.21 -14.15
CA ASN A 30 3.69 2.16 -15.56
C ASN A 30 5.22 2.18 -15.74
N SER A 31 5.70 1.87 -16.95
CA SER A 31 7.14 1.83 -17.25
C SER A 31 7.87 3.15 -16.99
N LYS A 32 7.19 4.28 -17.22
CA LYS A 32 7.69 5.63 -16.96
C LYS A 32 7.68 6.01 -15.47
N ARG A 33 7.08 5.18 -14.60
CA ARG A 33 6.91 5.40 -13.15
C ARG A 33 6.23 6.71 -12.77
N ASN A 34 5.36 7.24 -13.62
CA ASN A 34 4.60 8.47 -13.37
C ASN A 34 3.10 8.22 -13.19
N VAL A 35 2.64 6.98 -13.35
CA VAL A 35 1.28 6.53 -13.03
C VAL A 35 1.37 5.31 -12.13
N VAL A 36 0.67 5.34 -11.00
CA VAL A 36 0.59 4.24 -10.04
C VAL A 36 -0.86 3.83 -9.83
N GLY A 37 -1.11 2.52 -9.74
CA GLY A 37 -2.38 1.95 -9.31
C GLY A 37 -2.16 1.20 -8.01
N LEU A 38 -2.97 1.48 -6.99
CA LEU A 38 -2.89 0.87 -5.66
C LEU A 38 -4.28 0.36 -5.26
N MET A 39 -4.35 -0.82 -4.63
CA MET A 39 -5.55 -1.28 -3.92
C MET A 39 -5.65 -0.76 -2.48
N PRO A 40 -4.55 -0.63 -1.71
CA PRO A 40 -4.57 0.10 -0.45
C PRO A 40 -4.97 1.57 -0.66
N HIS A 41 -5.59 2.16 0.35
CA HIS A 41 -6.07 3.54 0.37
C HIS A 41 -5.11 4.42 1.20
N PRO A 42 -3.93 4.82 0.66
CA PRO A 42 -2.94 5.60 1.41
C PRO A 42 -3.48 6.96 1.86
N GLU A 43 -4.48 7.51 1.18
CA GLU A 43 -5.17 8.74 1.56
C GLU A 43 -5.91 8.62 2.89
N ARG A 44 -6.30 7.41 3.32
CA ARG A 44 -6.90 7.17 4.66
C ARG A 44 -5.86 7.04 5.77
N ALA A 45 -4.57 6.96 5.41
CA ALA A 45 -3.44 6.80 6.33
C ALA A 45 -2.53 8.05 6.34
N VAL A 46 -3.08 9.23 6.01
CA VAL A 46 -2.36 10.51 6.05
C VAL A 46 -2.42 11.18 7.42
N GLU A 47 -3.50 10.95 8.16
CA GLU A 47 -3.75 11.51 9.49
C GLU A 47 -3.96 10.40 10.52
N SER A 48 -3.42 10.60 11.71
CA SER A 48 -3.53 9.64 12.81
C SER A 48 -4.95 9.51 13.39
N VAL A 49 -5.83 10.48 13.11
CA VAL A 49 -7.23 10.48 13.59
C VAL A 49 -8.15 9.64 12.70
N VAL A 50 -7.87 9.56 11.40
CA VAL A 50 -8.65 8.77 10.42
C VAL A 50 -8.03 7.38 10.22
N GLY A 51 -6.70 7.30 10.26
CA GLY A 51 -5.95 6.06 10.14
C GLY A 51 -5.90 5.26 11.44
N TYR A 52 -5.10 4.19 11.44
CA TYR A 52 -4.72 3.53 12.69
C TYR A 52 -3.91 4.49 13.55
N VAL A 53 -4.17 4.56 14.85
CA VAL A 53 -3.44 5.43 15.78
C VAL A 53 -1.93 5.18 15.64
N GLY A 54 -1.18 6.25 15.33
CA GLY A 54 0.27 6.18 15.10
C GLY A 54 0.69 5.91 13.65
N ASN A 55 -0.24 5.77 12.70
CA ASN A 55 0.06 5.58 11.29
C ASN A 55 -0.35 6.80 10.45
N SER A 56 0.64 7.61 10.07
CA SER A 56 0.53 8.72 9.10
C SER A 56 1.42 8.51 7.87
N GLN A 57 1.86 7.27 7.61
CA GLN A 57 2.85 6.98 6.56
C GLN A 57 2.30 7.18 5.15
N GLY A 58 0.96 7.19 4.98
CA GLY A 58 0.30 7.43 3.70
C GLY A 58 0.68 8.77 3.07
N ILE A 59 0.99 9.79 3.88
CA ILE A 59 1.36 11.13 3.39
C ILE A 59 2.64 11.13 2.55
N SER A 60 3.53 10.16 2.79
CA SER A 60 4.80 10.06 2.07
C SER A 60 4.59 9.95 0.57
N LEU A 61 3.60 9.17 0.13
CA LEU A 61 3.29 9.02 -1.30
C LEU A 61 2.98 10.36 -1.97
N PHE A 62 2.13 11.18 -1.33
CA PHE A 62 1.69 12.47 -1.87
C PHE A 62 2.79 13.55 -1.81
N LYS A 63 3.67 13.50 -0.80
CA LYS A 63 4.85 14.38 -0.75
C LYS A 63 5.77 14.14 -1.94
N HIS A 64 5.98 12.87 -2.32
CA HIS A 64 6.81 12.53 -3.47
C HIS A 64 6.15 12.85 -4.81
N SER A 65 4.81 12.87 -4.90
CA SER A 65 4.12 13.22 -6.15
C SER A 65 4.15 14.70 -6.49
N VAL A 66 4.34 15.58 -5.48
CA VAL A 66 4.38 17.04 -5.67
C VAL A 66 5.81 17.55 -5.95
N ALA A 67 6.82 16.79 -5.52
CA ALA A 67 8.23 17.14 -5.72
C ALA A 67 8.83 16.65 -7.05
N ALA A 68 8.01 16.07 -7.94
CA ALA A 68 8.41 15.41 -9.18
C ALA A 68 8.22 16.29 -10.43
#